data_AF-A0AAE0DMZ9-F1
#
_entry.id   AF-A0AAE0DMZ9-F1
#
_cell.length_a   1.000
_cell.length_b   1.000
_cell.length_c   1.000
_cell.angle_alpha   90.00
_cell.angle_beta   90.00
_cell.angle_gamma   90.00
#
_symmetry.space_group_name_H-M   'P 1'
#
loop_
_entity.id
_entity.type
_entity.pdbx_description
1 polymer ?
#
loop_
_entity_poly.entity_id
_entity_poly.type
_entity_poly.pdbx_seq_one_letter_code
_entity_poly.pdbx_strand_id
1 'polypeptide(L)'
;MTTNAIDNANESANVLQAQIAYEINTRRELKGSLGYAQSCYSEPSPLCQEYIVQNLPLTTINFNASCPFDEALCLTQAIQIDTGFIDSAVHLGINARAEDRVLYRRTTSCAVLSTDGYAATVPGEYAAYPYDNTTGFFYGPNYLSGNDYTESFSNYTYNGRYDFWYDLLSCSSLQDFTPIPALHGGDGDVDIVFLMTALTYLDPIDDPWFSAHTPLELPGGHQAYVADNNPSPLGCINQHQFCNPNLPSQSGCTDLTGLVQASQSIPGISFSQKQNATFTRLQEAAAAASLNEVVISLDQEILLAVQSVAANQGINLSIDQWKYEVINLNNIMLAYIQSLMVSYVTGPQQDKTFAYDNWIEKPSTPEAQAMCDNQIIFNRNYYSFSIFGMALILALGGFIILLNLTLEPLIRFIRRHITRSGHGAYKQLEWDMTETLQIQRLVYEGQGTGTWHGAPEDVPVTSHGDRFGIPEWTGAGEARRVSRGGSMWEKAGSPLMKTESRIVVTEL
;
A
#
# COMPACT_ATOMS: atom_id res chain seq x y z
N MET A 1 40.53 -27.99 -23.15
CA MET A 1 39.22 -28.67 -22.99
C MET A 1 38.75 -28.68 -21.54
N THR A 2 39.65 -28.72 -20.54
CA THR A 2 39.28 -28.69 -19.11
C THR A 2 38.96 -27.30 -18.55
N THR A 3 39.53 -26.22 -19.09
CA THR A 3 39.22 -24.84 -18.69
C THR A 3 37.80 -24.42 -19.08
N ASN A 4 37.41 -24.65 -20.34
CA ASN A 4 36.06 -24.32 -20.81
C ASN A 4 34.96 -25.11 -20.07
N ALA A 5 35.23 -26.32 -19.59
CA ALA A 5 34.27 -27.10 -18.82
C ALA A 5 34.09 -26.58 -17.39
N ILE A 6 35.16 -26.06 -16.77
CA ILE A 6 35.12 -25.44 -15.45
C ILE A 6 34.48 -24.05 -15.52
N ASP A 7 34.77 -23.27 -16.56
CA ASP A 7 34.15 -21.96 -16.78
C ASP A 7 32.65 -22.10 -17.03
N ASN A 8 32.22 -23.06 -17.86
CA ASN A 8 30.80 -23.36 -18.08
C ASN A 8 30.10 -23.91 -16.81
N ALA A 9 30.80 -24.71 -15.99
CA ALA A 9 30.27 -25.23 -14.74
C ALA A 9 30.11 -24.13 -13.67
N ASN A 10 31.04 -23.17 -13.62
CA ASN A 10 30.94 -22.02 -12.72
C ASN A 10 29.86 -21.04 -13.18
N GLU A 11 29.70 -20.83 -14.49
CA GLU A 11 28.65 -19.99 -15.07
C GLU A 11 27.26 -20.57 -14.77
N SER A 12 27.07 -21.89 -14.96
CA SER A 12 25.83 -22.59 -14.61
C SER A 12 25.53 -22.61 -13.10
N ALA A 13 26.54 -22.75 -12.24
CA ALA A 13 26.36 -22.66 -10.79
C ALA A 13 25.93 -21.26 -10.34
N ASN A 14 26.49 -20.21 -10.95
CA ASN A 14 26.11 -18.82 -10.65
C ASN A 14 24.68 -18.50 -11.11
N VAL A 15 24.27 -19.02 -12.29
CA VAL A 15 22.89 -18.86 -12.78
C VAL A 15 21.89 -19.54 -11.84
N LEU A 16 22.20 -20.76 -11.38
CA LEU A 16 21.34 -21.48 -10.43
C LEU A 16 21.22 -20.73 -9.09
N GLN A 17 22.31 -20.16 -8.59
CA GLN A 17 22.27 -19.35 -7.37
C GLN A 17 21.44 -18.07 -7.54
N ALA A 18 21.53 -17.41 -8.69
CA ALA A 18 20.70 -16.24 -9.01
C ALA A 18 19.22 -16.61 -9.03
N GLN A 19 18.88 -17.75 -9.65
CA GLN A 19 17.51 -18.24 -9.72
C GLN A 19 16.95 -18.56 -8.32
N ILE A 20 17.70 -19.28 -7.50
CA ILE A 20 17.30 -19.57 -6.11
C ILE A 20 17.15 -18.27 -5.31
N ALA A 21 18.05 -17.30 -5.49
CA ALA A 21 17.94 -15.99 -4.84
C ALA A 21 16.66 -15.25 -5.23
N TYR A 22 16.30 -15.29 -6.52
CA TYR A 22 15.07 -14.74 -7.05
C TYR A 22 13.85 -15.41 -6.40
N GLU A 23 13.77 -16.74 -6.41
CA GLU A 23 12.66 -17.50 -5.81
C GLU A 23 12.49 -17.20 -4.30
N ILE A 24 13.59 -17.10 -3.55
CA ILE A 24 13.55 -16.74 -2.12
C ILE A 24 12.97 -15.33 -1.94
N ASN A 25 13.38 -14.37 -2.77
CA ASN A 25 12.86 -13.00 -2.71
C ASN A 25 11.37 -12.94 -3.09
N THR A 26 10.99 -13.61 -4.18
CA THR A 26 9.61 -13.72 -4.64
C THR A 26 8.70 -14.27 -3.55
N ARG A 27 9.09 -15.39 -2.92
CA ARG A 27 8.34 -15.96 -1.79
C ARG A 27 8.18 -14.98 -0.62
N ARG A 28 9.23 -14.22 -0.28
CA ARG A 28 9.16 -13.23 0.82
C ARG A 28 8.18 -12.11 0.51
N GLU A 29 8.31 -11.50 -0.68
CA GLU A 29 7.44 -10.41 -1.14
C GLU A 29 5.98 -10.86 -1.26
N LEU A 30 5.75 -12.08 -1.78
CA LEU A 30 4.42 -12.65 -1.86
C LEU A 30 3.81 -12.90 -0.48
N LYS A 31 4.58 -13.39 0.50
CA LYS A 31 4.06 -13.54 1.88
C LYS A 31 3.67 -12.20 2.49
N GLY A 32 4.44 -11.15 2.23
CA GLY A 32 4.07 -9.78 2.60
C GLY A 32 2.76 -9.33 1.93
N SER A 33 2.65 -9.60 0.63
CA SER A 33 1.49 -9.27 -0.19
C SER A 33 0.23 -10.03 0.22
N LEU A 34 0.35 -11.31 0.60
CA LEU A 34 -0.71 -12.13 1.18
C LEU A 34 -1.24 -11.51 2.48
N GLY A 35 -0.33 -11.18 3.41
CA GLY A 35 -0.71 -10.54 4.67
C GLY A 35 -1.37 -9.18 4.45
N TYR A 36 -0.88 -8.40 3.48
CA TYR A 36 -1.49 -7.12 3.10
C TYR A 36 -2.88 -7.33 2.48
N ALA A 37 -3.04 -8.24 1.51
CA ALA A 37 -4.33 -8.53 0.88
C ALA A 37 -5.39 -8.94 1.92
N GLN A 38 -5.06 -9.89 2.80
CA GLN A 38 -5.98 -10.34 3.85
C GLN A 38 -6.37 -9.22 4.84
N SER A 39 -5.43 -8.33 5.16
CA SER A 39 -5.65 -7.26 6.14
C SER A 39 -6.27 -5.99 5.54
N CYS A 40 -6.05 -5.74 4.25
CA CYS A 40 -6.23 -4.42 3.63
C CYS A 40 -7.09 -4.42 2.37
N TYR A 41 -7.41 -5.55 1.74
CA TYR A 41 -8.29 -5.55 0.57
C TYR A 41 -9.78 -5.67 0.93
N SER A 42 -10.10 -6.05 2.18
CA SER A 42 -11.48 -6.26 2.64
C SER A 42 -12.16 -4.96 3.10
N GLU A 43 -11.50 -4.17 3.94
CA GLU A 43 -12.10 -2.98 4.57
C GLU A 43 -11.12 -1.80 4.64
N PRO A 44 -11.58 -0.55 4.42
CA PRO A 44 -10.76 0.64 4.56
C PRO A 44 -10.10 0.75 5.94
N SER A 45 -8.78 0.88 5.99
CA SER A 45 -8.05 0.95 7.25
C SER A 45 -6.91 1.95 7.19
N PRO A 46 -6.76 2.84 8.19
CA PRO A 46 -5.62 3.75 8.28
C PRO A 46 -4.30 3.01 8.53
N LEU A 47 -4.34 1.72 8.87
CA LEU A 47 -3.15 0.86 8.95
C LEU A 47 -2.65 0.44 7.56
N CYS A 48 -3.52 0.47 6.54
CA CYS A 48 -3.25 0.02 5.18
C CYS A 48 -2.76 1.14 4.25
N GLN A 49 -1.85 1.97 4.76
CA GLN A 49 -1.25 3.09 4.04
C GLN A 49 0.20 2.78 3.71
N GLU A 50 0.42 1.82 2.83
CA GLU A 50 1.77 1.46 2.34
C GLU A 50 1.94 1.95 0.89
N TYR A 51 0.93 1.69 0.07
CA TYR A 51 0.86 2.12 -1.32
C TYR A 51 0.03 3.40 -1.50
N ILE A 52 0.09 4.00 -2.69
CA ILE A 52 -0.67 5.23 -3.01
C ILE A 52 -2.18 5.05 -2.90
N VAL A 53 -2.67 3.85 -3.21
CA VAL A 53 -4.05 3.40 -2.98
C VAL A 53 -4.01 2.14 -2.14
N GLN A 54 -4.97 1.99 -1.23
CA GLN A 54 -5.04 0.84 -0.31
C GLN A 54 -5.18 -0.49 -1.06
N ASN A 55 -5.98 -0.52 -2.12
CA ASN A 55 -6.20 -1.72 -2.92
C ASN A 55 -6.37 -1.33 -4.39
N LEU A 56 -5.87 -2.17 -5.30
CA LEU A 56 -6.18 -2.03 -6.71
C LEU A 56 -7.66 -2.42 -6.96
N PRO A 57 -8.32 -1.79 -7.94
CA PRO A 57 -9.74 -2.00 -8.16
C PRO A 57 -10.03 -3.39 -8.73
N LEU A 58 -11.06 -4.05 -8.18
CA LEU A 58 -11.82 -5.12 -8.84
C LEU A 58 -13.13 -4.51 -9.35
N THR A 59 -13.06 -3.83 -10.48
CA THR A 59 -14.17 -3.00 -11.00
C THR A 59 -15.44 -3.82 -11.25
N THR A 60 -15.29 -5.04 -11.80
CA THR A 60 -16.41 -5.94 -12.04
C THR A 60 -16.10 -7.34 -11.52
N ILE A 61 -17.05 -7.91 -10.78
CA ILE A 61 -17.03 -9.32 -10.36
C ILE A 61 -18.37 -9.93 -10.78
N ASN A 62 -18.32 -10.84 -11.75
CA ASN A 62 -19.48 -11.59 -12.21
C ASN A 62 -19.42 -13.01 -11.64
N PHE A 63 -20.29 -13.31 -10.68
CA PHE A 63 -20.39 -14.61 -10.01
C PHE A 63 -21.07 -15.71 -10.85
N ASN A 64 -21.70 -15.31 -11.97
CA ASN A 64 -22.50 -16.18 -12.85
C ASN A 64 -22.07 -15.96 -14.31
N ALA A 65 -20.76 -15.99 -14.56
CA ALA A 65 -20.23 -15.88 -15.91
C ALA A 65 -20.42 -17.21 -16.68
N SER A 66 -20.49 -17.12 -17.99
CA SER A 66 -20.46 -18.30 -18.86
C SER A 66 -19.13 -19.04 -18.70
N CYS A 67 -19.14 -20.36 -18.87
CA CYS A 67 -17.93 -21.16 -18.89
C CYS A 67 -16.92 -20.55 -19.88
N PRO A 68 -15.67 -20.27 -19.45
CA PRO A 68 -14.64 -19.69 -20.33
C PRO A 68 -14.03 -20.75 -21.27
N PHE A 69 -14.45 -22.01 -21.14
CA PHE A 69 -14.03 -23.17 -21.90
C PHE A 69 -15.24 -23.78 -22.64
N ASP A 70 -15.08 -24.95 -23.24
CA ASP A 70 -16.22 -25.72 -23.73
C ASP A 70 -17.22 -26.04 -22.59
N GLU A 71 -18.51 -25.87 -22.85
CA GLU A 71 -19.58 -25.98 -21.84
C GLU A 71 -19.59 -27.34 -21.12
N ALA A 72 -19.19 -28.42 -21.81
CA ALA A 72 -19.12 -29.75 -21.23
C ALA A 72 -17.94 -29.96 -20.25
N LEU A 73 -16.96 -29.05 -20.26
CA LEU A 73 -15.77 -29.13 -19.41
C LEU A 73 -15.98 -28.49 -18.04
N CYS A 74 -16.84 -27.46 -17.95
CA CYS A 74 -17.14 -26.81 -16.68
C CYS A 74 -18.22 -27.57 -15.89
N LEU A 75 -17.96 -27.85 -14.61
CA LEU A 75 -18.97 -28.41 -13.70
C LEU A 75 -20.00 -27.36 -13.26
N THR A 76 -19.59 -26.10 -13.20
CA THR A 76 -20.39 -25.00 -12.67
C THR A 76 -20.28 -23.74 -13.53
N GLN A 77 -21.11 -22.74 -13.23
CA GLN A 77 -20.95 -21.40 -13.81
C GLN A 77 -19.61 -20.80 -13.36
N ALA A 78 -18.99 -20.05 -14.26
CA ALA A 78 -17.71 -19.44 -14.00
C ALA A 78 -17.82 -18.18 -13.14
N ILE A 79 -16.72 -17.80 -12.53
CA ILE A 79 -16.51 -16.45 -12.02
C ILE A 79 -15.62 -15.67 -12.99
N GLN A 80 -15.99 -14.43 -13.29
CA GLN A 80 -15.17 -13.50 -14.07
C GLN A 80 -14.87 -12.25 -13.25
N ILE A 81 -13.60 -11.91 -13.15
CA ILE A 81 -13.09 -10.74 -12.43
C ILE A 81 -12.39 -9.83 -13.43
N ASP A 82 -12.70 -8.55 -13.40
CA ASP A 82 -12.08 -7.52 -14.23
C ASP A 82 -11.64 -6.34 -13.37
N THR A 83 -10.35 -6.03 -13.44
CA THR A 83 -9.78 -4.91 -12.68
C THR A 83 -10.29 -3.56 -13.18
N GLY A 84 -10.75 -3.48 -14.43
CA GLY A 84 -10.79 -2.22 -15.17
C GLY A 84 -9.37 -1.69 -15.42
N PHE A 85 -9.26 -0.42 -15.82
CA PHE A 85 -7.95 0.18 -16.10
C PHE A 85 -7.24 0.68 -14.83
N ILE A 86 -6.13 0.03 -14.51
CA ILE A 86 -5.13 0.41 -13.53
C ILE A 86 -4.18 1.41 -14.18
N ASP A 87 -4.37 2.69 -13.89
CA ASP A 87 -3.44 3.78 -14.26
C ASP A 87 -2.12 3.72 -13.46
N SER A 88 -0.99 3.75 -14.17
CA SER A 88 0.37 3.64 -13.61
C SER A 88 0.74 4.74 -12.61
N ALA A 89 0.16 5.94 -12.74
CA ALA A 89 0.43 7.05 -11.81
C ALA A 89 -0.56 7.05 -10.64
N VAL A 90 -1.86 6.86 -10.93
CA VAL A 90 -2.92 6.99 -9.93
C VAL A 90 -2.93 5.81 -8.96
N HIS A 91 -2.78 4.59 -9.47
CA HIS A 91 -2.92 3.38 -8.66
C HIS A 91 -1.57 2.76 -8.26
N LEU A 92 -0.54 2.94 -9.10
CA LEU A 92 0.78 2.33 -8.88
C LEU A 92 1.85 3.33 -8.42
N GLY A 93 1.53 4.63 -8.40
CA GLY A 93 2.38 5.67 -7.81
C GLY A 93 3.58 6.07 -8.68
N ILE A 94 3.63 5.70 -9.97
CA ILE A 94 4.68 6.17 -10.87
C ILE A 94 4.41 7.64 -11.21
N ASN A 95 5.20 8.56 -10.67
CA ASN A 95 5.03 10.01 -10.81
C ASN A 95 5.30 10.48 -12.24
N ALA A 96 4.30 10.33 -13.11
CA ALA A 96 4.35 10.69 -14.51
C ALA A 96 3.25 11.69 -14.87
N ARG A 97 3.55 12.56 -15.83
CA ARG A 97 2.55 13.43 -16.46
C ARG A 97 1.53 12.58 -17.22
N ALA A 98 0.33 13.12 -17.46
CA ALA A 98 -0.75 12.37 -18.09
C ALA A 98 -0.33 11.71 -19.42
N GLU A 99 0.50 12.40 -20.21
CA GLU A 99 1.01 11.92 -21.49
C GLU A 99 2.03 10.78 -21.39
N ASP A 100 2.65 10.59 -20.23
CA ASP A 100 3.69 9.59 -20.00
C ASP A 100 3.17 8.34 -19.26
N ARG A 101 1.87 8.28 -18.96
CA ARG A 101 1.24 7.17 -18.22
C ARG A 101 0.96 5.97 -19.11
N VAL A 102 0.80 4.81 -18.47
CA VAL A 102 0.34 3.56 -19.08
C VAL A 102 -0.87 3.07 -18.29
N LEU A 103 -1.88 2.55 -18.99
CA LEU A 103 -3.00 1.86 -18.37
C LEU A 103 -2.80 0.36 -18.52
N TYR A 104 -3.11 -0.40 -17.48
CA TYR A 104 -3.09 -1.85 -17.46
C TYR A 104 -4.43 -2.39 -17.02
N ARG A 105 -4.89 -3.48 -17.64
CA ARG A 105 -6.12 -4.17 -17.25
C ARG A 105 -5.84 -5.66 -17.24
N ARG A 106 -6.35 -6.34 -16.22
CA ARG A 106 -6.34 -7.80 -16.09
C ARG A 106 -7.76 -8.31 -15.97
N THR A 107 -8.04 -9.40 -16.66
CA THR A 107 -9.26 -10.17 -16.47
C THR A 107 -8.94 -11.62 -16.17
N THR A 108 -9.62 -12.18 -15.19
CA THR A 108 -9.45 -13.57 -14.74
C THR A 108 -10.81 -14.25 -14.78
N SER A 109 -10.94 -15.33 -15.56
CA SER A 109 -12.16 -16.12 -15.63
C SER A 109 -11.87 -17.56 -15.22
N CYS A 110 -12.51 -18.06 -14.16
CA CYS A 110 -12.24 -19.40 -13.63
C CYS A 110 -13.51 -20.23 -13.49
N ALA A 111 -13.38 -21.54 -13.67
CA ALA A 111 -14.44 -22.51 -13.45
C ALA A 111 -13.86 -23.85 -12.96
N VAL A 112 -14.62 -24.57 -12.14
CA VAL A 112 -14.25 -25.93 -11.71
C VAL A 112 -14.44 -26.88 -12.89
N LEU A 113 -13.43 -27.68 -13.19
CA LEU A 113 -13.40 -28.56 -14.36
C LEU A 113 -13.91 -29.96 -14.01
N SER A 114 -14.56 -30.59 -14.98
CA SER A 114 -15.03 -31.98 -14.87
C SER A 114 -13.87 -32.95 -15.05
N THR A 115 -13.75 -33.90 -14.13
CA THR A 115 -12.81 -35.03 -14.23
C THR A 115 -13.40 -36.18 -15.07
N ASP A 116 -14.71 -36.19 -15.31
CA ASP A 116 -15.41 -37.25 -16.04
C ASP A 116 -14.95 -37.28 -17.51
N GLY A 117 -14.35 -38.39 -17.91
CA GLY A 117 -13.78 -38.56 -19.25
C GLY A 117 -12.42 -37.87 -19.46
N TYR A 118 -11.91 -37.16 -18.45
CA TYR A 118 -10.61 -36.48 -18.47
C TYR A 118 -9.62 -37.04 -17.44
N ALA A 119 -9.96 -38.11 -16.73
CA ALA A 119 -9.07 -38.83 -15.82
C ALA A 119 -9.08 -40.33 -16.10
N ALA A 120 -7.91 -40.97 -16.07
CA ALA A 120 -7.77 -42.42 -16.19
C ALA A 120 -6.53 -42.93 -15.45
N THR A 121 -6.53 -44.20 -15.06
CA THR A 121 -5.35 -44.83 -14.46
C THR A 121 -4.22 -44.93 -15.48
N VAL A 122 -3.05 -44.41 -15.13
CA VAL A 122 -1.82 -44.48 -15.94
C VAL A 122 -0.75 -45.27 -15.21
N PRO A 123 0.23 -45.88 -15.92
CA PRO A 123 1.37 -46.51 -15.29
C PRO A 123 2.11 -45.50 -14.40
N GLY A 124 2.47 -45.91 -13.18
CA GLY A 124 3.17 -45.02 -12.24
C GLY A 124 4.47 -44.47 -12.82
N GLU A 125 4.62 -43.15 -12.80
CA GLU A 125 5.76 -42.41 -13.37
C GLU A 125 7.05 -42.61 -12.55
N TYR A 126 6.93 -42.92 -11.26
CA TYR A 126 8.08 -43.13 -10.38
C TYR A 126 8.53 -44.59 -10.35
N ALA A 127 9.72 -44.85 -10.90
CA ALA A 127 10.41 -46.15 -10.84
C ALA A 127 10.62 -46.68 -9.40
N ALA A 128 10.51 -45.82 -8.38
CA ALA A 128 10.59 -46.18 -6.97
C ALA A 128 9.34 -46.90 -6.43
N TYR A 129 8.17 -46.75 -7.08
CA TYR A 129 6.89 -47.32 -6.65
C TYR A 129 6.14 -47.99 -7.83
N PRO A 130 6.67 -49.10 -8.40
CA PRO A 130 6.14 -49.73 -9.61
C PRO A 130 4.77 -50.42 -9.45
N TYR A 131 4.16 -50.39 -8.25
CA TYR A 131 2.84 -50.97 -7.95
C TYR A 131 1.80 -49.91 -7.58
N ASP A 132 2.11 -48.64 -7.82
CA ASP A 132 1.21 -47.55 -7.49
C ASP A 132 0.13 -47.37 -8.56
N ASN A 133 -1.12 -47.19 -8.11
CA ASN A 133 -2.21 -46.81 -8.99
C ASN A 133 -2.18 -45.28 -9.08
N THR A 134 -1.60 -44.78 -10.18
CA THR A 134 -1.56 -43.34 -10.47
C THR A 134 -2.75 -42.95 -11.34
N THR A 135 -3.39 -41.83 -11.01
CA THR A 135 -4.45 -41.24 -11.82
C THR A 135 -3.84 -40.14 -12.69
N GLY A 136 -3.87 -40.33 -14.00
CA GLY A 136 -3.46 -39.33 -14.99
C GLY A 136 -4.65 -38.47 -15.43
N PHE A 137 -4.43 -37.17 -15.58
CA PHE A 137 -5.40 -36.19 -16.03
C PHE A 137 -5.09 -35.76 -17.46
N PHE A 138 -6.09 -35.76 -18.34
CA PHE A 138 -5.96 -35.62 -19.80
C PHE A 138 -6.52 -34.29 -20.31
N TYR A 139 -6.05 -33.20 -19.73
CA TYR A 139 -6.34 -31.83 -20.19
C TYR A 139 -5.39 -31.35 -21.29
N GLY A 140 -4.48 -32.21 -21.75
CA GLY A 140 -3.47 -31.91 -22.76
C GLY A 140 -2.14 -32.61 -22.50
N PRO A 141 -1.33 -32.94 -23.52
CA PRO A 141 -0.04 -33.59 -23.32
C PRO A 141 0.98 -32.64 -22.64
N ASN A 142 1.75 -33.19 -21.71
CA ASN A 142 2.82 -32.48 -21.01
C ASN A 142 4.13 -32.54 -21.80
N TYR A 143 4.71 -31.39 -22.12
CA TYR A 143 5.90 -31.32 -22.97
C TYR A 143 7.18 -31.66 -22.20
N LEU A 144 7.24 -31.32 -20.92
CA LEU A 144 8.41 -31.51 -20.07
C LEU A 144 8.66 -32.99 -19.76
N SER A 145 7.59 -33.73 -19.47
CA SER A 145 7.66 -35.18 -19.19
C SER A 145 7.52 -36.04 -20.45
N GLY A 146 6.99 -35.49 -21.55
CA GLY A 146 6.72 -36.22 -22.78
C GLY A 146 5.55 -37.20 -22.67
N ASN A 147 4.68 -37.00 -21.68
CA ASN A 147 3.51 -37.82 -21.42
C ASN A 147 2.29 -37.36 -22.23
N ASP A 148 1.43 -38.31 -22.61
CA ASP A 148 0.16 -38.04 -23.30
C ASP A 148 -0.93 -37.46 -22.36
N TYR A 149 -0.62 -37.39 -21.06
CA TYR A 149 -1.44 -36.77 -20.02
C TYR A 149 -0.78 -35.47 -19.52
N THR A 150 -1.59 -34.61 -18.91
CA THR A 150 -1.21 -33.29 -18.38
C THR A 150 -0.38 -33.43 -17.12
N GLU A 151 -0.90 -34.23 -16.17
CA GLU A 151 -0.26 -34.51 -14.89
C GLU A 151 -0.76 -35.82 -14.33
N SER A 152 -0.01 -36.42 -13.43
CA SER A 152 -0.41 -37.66 -12.78
C SER A 152 -0.18 -37.65 -11.27
N PHE A 153 -1.17 -38.12 -10.53
CA PHE A 153 -1.14 -38.13 -9.07
C PHE A 153 -1.26 -39.55 -8.54
N SER A 154 -0.30 -39.92 -7.69
CA SER A 154 -0.29 -41.20 -6.99
C SER A 154 -1.18 -41.14 -5.75
N ASN A 155 -1.85 -42.25 -5.45
CA ASN A 155 -2.64 -42.38 -4.23
C ASN A 155 -1.77 -42.53 -2.96
N TYR A 156 -0.47 -42.86 -3.07
CA TYR A 156 0.44 -43.08 -1.94
C TYR A 156 1.33 -41.88 -1.57
N THR A 157 1.65 -40.99 -2.53
CA THR A 157 2.46 -39.78 -2.28
C THR A 157 1.82 -38.85 -1.23
N TYR A 158 0.53 -39.07 -0.94
CA TYR A 158 -0.36 -38.25 -0.11
C TYR A 158 -0.26 -38.41 1.41
N ASN A 159 0.69 -39.18 1.96
CA ASN A 159 0.83 -39.36 3.42
C ASN A 159 1.61 -38.22 4.15
N GLY A 160 1.80 -37.06 3.50
CA GLY A 160 2.42 -35.87 4.09
C GLY A 160 1.44 -35.08 4.98
N ARG A 161 1.94 -34.43 6.05
CA ARG A 161 1.18 -33.72 7.11
C ARG A 161 0.52 -32.40 6.66
N TYR A 162 -0.03 -32.33 5.47
CA TYR A 162 -0.50 -31.08 4.87
C TYR A 162 -2.03 -31.11 4.72
N ASP A 163 -2.72 -30.13 5.33
CA ASP A 163 -4.18 -29.96 5.25
C ASP A 163 -4.66 -29.81 3.78
N PHE A 164 -4.11 -28.86 3.02
CA PHE A 164 -4.37 -28.69 1.59
C PHE A 164 -3.06 -28.72 0.79
N TRP A 165 -3.04 -29.37 -0.36
CA TRP A 165 -1.91 -29.32 -1.28
C TRP A 165 -2.41 -28.90 -2.65
N TYR A 166 -1.57 -28.28 -3.44
CA TYR A 166 -1.92 -27.99 -4.82
C TYR A 166 -0.77 -28.27 -5.75
N ASP A 167 -1.15 -28.54 -6.98
CA ASP A 167 -0.26 -28.49 -8.11
C ASP A 167 -0.83 -27.53 -9.14
N LEU A 168 0.02 -26.81 -9.86
CA LEU A 168 -0.43 -25.87 -10.87
C LEU A 168 0.35 -26.09 -12.16
N LEU A 169 -0.40 -26.22 -13.24
CA LEU A 169 0.14 -26.28 -14.58
C LEU A 169 -0.31 -25.05 -15.37
N SER A 170 0.65 -24.36 -15.97
CA SER A 170 0.40 -23.15 -16.74
C SER A 170 0.73 -23.39 -18.21
N CYS A 171 -0.27 -23.24 -19.07
CA CYS A 171 -0.04 -23.08 -20.50
C CYS A 171 0.21 -21.59 -20.79
N SER A 172 1.39 -21.11 -20.38
CA SER A 172 1.97 -19.85 -20.86
C SER A 172 2.92 -20.11 -22.04
N SER A 173 3.56 -19.08 -22.59
CA SER A 173 4.52 -19.24 -23.71
C SER A 173 5.74 -20.11 -23.39
N LEU A 174 5.92 -20.53 -22.13
CA LEU A 174 6.96 -21.47 -21.69
C LEU A 174 6.48 -22.94 -21.61
N GLN A 175 5.20 -23.19 -21.93
CA GLN A 175 4.49 -24.47 -22.13
C GLN A 175 4.92 -25.65 -21.26
N ASP A 176 4.31 -25.77 -20.07
CA ASP A 176 4.33 -27.02 -19.29
C ASP A 176 3.53 -28.13 -20.01
N PHE A 177 2.41 -27.76 -20.63
CA PHE A 177 1.54 -28.65 -21.39
C PHE A 177 0.86 -27.95 -22.58
N THR A 178 0.32 -28.75 -23.52
CA THR A 178 -0.49 -28.26 -24.65
C THR A 178 -1.98 -28.51 -24.38
N PRO A 179 -2.83 -27.49 -24.18
CA PRO A 179 -4.22 -27.70 -23.82
C PRO A 179 -5.01 -28.46 -24.90
N ILE A 180 -5.98 -29.26 -24.47
CA ILE A 180 -6.98 -29.83 -25.38
C ILE A 180 -7.82 -28.72 -26.02
N PRO A 181 -8.41 -28.95 -27.21
CA PRO A 181 -9.25 -27.94 -27.88
C PRO A 181 -10.38 -27.38 -26.99
N ALA A 182 -10.91 -28.19 -26.07
CA ALA A 182 -11.94 -27.79 -25.13
C ALA A 182 -11.50 -26.71 -24.12
N LEU A 183 -10.18 -26.55 -23.91
CA LEU A 183 -9.60 -25.50 -23.06
C LEU A 183 -9.23 -24.23 -23.86
N HIS A 184 -9.36 -24.23 -25.18
CA HIS A 184 -9.06 -23.05 -26.03
C HIS A 184 -10.21 -22.04 -26.10
N GLY A 185 -11.03 -21.93 -25.05
CA GLY A 185 -12.26 -21.13 -25.09
C GLY A 185 -12.07 -19.61 -25.11
N GLY A 186 -10.84 -19.10 -24.90
CA GLY A 186 -10.54 -17.66 -24.96
C GLY A 186 -9.10 -17.33 -25.36
N ASP A 187 -8.90 -16.11 -25.85
CA ASP A 187 -7.58 -15.55 -26.13
C ASP A 187 -6.90 -15.19 -24.80
N GLY A 188 -6.24 -16.14 -24.13
CA GLY A 188 -5.62 -15.90 -22.82
C GLY A 188 -4.64 -16.98 -22.41
N ASP A 189 -3.92 -16.75 -21.31
CA ASP A 189 -3.08 -17.77 -20.68
C ASP A 189 -3.98 -18.71 -19.88
N VAL A 190 -3.82 -20.01 -20.08
CA VAL A 190 -4.66 -21.04 -19.43
C VAL A 190 -3.88 -21.68 -18.29
N ASP A 191 -4.42 -21.62 -17.09
CA ASP A 191 -3.85 -22.22 -15.89
C ASP A 191 -4.82 -23.28 -15.33
N ILE A 192 -4.30 -24.43 -14.91
CA ILE A 192 -5.06 -25.47 -14.21
C ILE A 192 -4.46 -25.65 -12.81
N VAL A 193 -5.28 -25.42 -11.78
CA VAL A 193 -4.93 -25.62 -10.39
C VAL A 193 -5.58 -26.91 -9.89
N PHE A 194 -4.76 -27.91 -9.58
CA PHE A 194 -5.22 -29.16 -8.98
C PHE A 194 -5.21 -29.01 -7.47
N LEU A 195 -6.40 -28.87 -6.87
CA LEU A 195 -6.55 -28.86 -5.41
C LEU A 195 -6.58 -30.30 -4.91
N MET A 196 -5.76 -30.58 -3.91
CA MET A 196 -5.67 -31.87 -3.28
C MET A 196 -5.76 -31.72 -1.77
N THR A 197 -6.35 -32.70 -1.09
CA THR A 197 -6.53 -32.62 0.35
C THR A 197 -6.57 -34.00 1.00
N ALA A 198 -6.01 -34.11 2.20
CA ALA A 198 -6.15 -35.27 3.07
C ALA A 198 -7.16 -35.02 4.20
N LEU A 199 -7.93 -33.92 4.11
CA LEU A 199 -8.89 -33.53 5.13
C LEU A 199 -10.12 -34.42 5.13
N THR A 200 -10.68 -34.53 6.32
CA THR A 200 -12.02 -35.08 6.54
C THR A 200 -12.94 -33.96 7.00
N TYR A 201 -14.16 -33.92 6.49
CA TYR A 201 -15.17 -32.94 6.86
C TYR A 201 -16.18 -33.57 7.80
N LEU A 202 -16.64 -32.80 8.79
CA LEU A 202 -17.66 -33.27 9.75
C LEU A 202 -19.06 -33.34 9.12
N ASP A 203 -19.31 -32.51 8.11
CA ASP A 203 -20.55 -32.44 7.34
C ASP A 203 -20.22 -32.54 5.84
N PRO A 204 -21.17 -32.97 4.98
CA PRO A 204 -20.97 -32.94 3.53
C PRO A 204 -20.70 -31.52 3.02
N ILE A 205 -19.85 -31.39 2.00
CA ILE A 205 -19.49 -30.10 1.39
C ILE A 205 -20.02 -30.04 -0.04
N ASP A 206 -20.98 -29.13 -0.27
CA ASP A 206 -21.62 -28.89 -1.58
C ASP A 206 -20.82 -27.95 -2.50
N ASP A 207 -19.72 -27.33 -2.01
CA ASP A 207 -18.86 -26.51 -2.84
C ASP A 207 -18.21 -27.37 -3.95
N PRO A 208 -18.31 -26.99 -5.23
CA PRO A 208 -17.86 -27.83 -6.34
C PRO A 208 -16.34 -28.09 -6.36
N TRP A 209 -15.52 -27.15 -5.86
CA TRP A 209 -14.07 -27.32 -5.86
C TRP A 209 -13.62 -28.13 -4.64
N PHE A 210 -14.26 -27.91 -3.48
CA PHE A 210 -14.02 -28.62 -2.23
C PHE A 210 -14.97 -29.81 -1.99
N SER A 211 -15.64 -30.30 -3.03
CA SER A 211 -16.76 -31.25 -2.94
C SER A 211 -16.40 -32.49 -2.13
N ALA A 212 -17.18 -32.79 -1.09
CA ALA A 212 -16.95 -33.91 -0.20
C ALA A 212 -18.25 -34.54 0.29
N HIS A 213 -18.65 -35.65 -0.31
CA HIS A 213 -19.87 -36.40 0.02
C HIS A 213 -19.60 -37.87 0.32
N THR A 214 -18.38 -38.34 0.04
CA THR A 214 -18.00 -39.74 0.25
C THR A 214 -17.82 -40.03 1.74
N PRO A 215 -18.65 -40.89 2.36
CA PRO A 215 -18.60 -41.12 3.79
C PRO A 215 -17.39 -41.98 4.19
N LEU A 216 -16.73 -41.60 5.28
CA LEU A 216 -15.62 -42.30 5.92
C LEU A 216 -15.94 -42.51 7.40
N GLU A 217 -15.96 -43.77 7.83
CA GLU A 217 -16.12 -44.13 9.24
C GLU A 217 -14.80 -43.95 10.00
N LEU A 218 -14.77 -43.00 10.93
CA LEU A 218 -13.60 -42.73 11.77
C LEU A 218 -13.57 -43.66 13.00
N PRO A 219 -12.37 -43.92 13.56
CA PRO A 219 -12.23 -44.64 14.83
C PRO A 219 -13.09 -44.00 15.93
N GLY A 220 -13.96 -44.80 16.56
CA GLY A 220 -14.93 -44.32 17.55
C GLY A 220 -16.36 -44.12 17.01
N GLY A 221 -16.64 -44.52 15.77
CA GLY A 221 -18.00 -44.57 15.21
C GLY A 221 -18.57 -43.20 14.81
N HIS A 222 -17.69 -42.24 14.55
CA HIS A 222 -18.09 -40.94 14.00
C HIS A 222 -17.95 -41.00 12.49
N GLN A 223 -18.99 -40.53 11.79
CA GLN A 223 -18.96 -40.41 10.34
C GLN A 223 -18.30 -39.08 9.95
N ALA A 224 -17.41 -39.13 8.97
CA ALA A 224 -16.84 -37.97 8.32
C ALA A 224 -17.00 -38.10 6.79
N TYR A 225 -16.62 -37.07 6.06
CA TYR A 225 -16.70 -37.01 4.61
C TYR A 225 -15.35 -36.68 4.01
N VAL A 226 -14.97 -37.35 2.92
CA VAL A 226 -13.75 -37.08 2.17
C VAL A 226 -14.08 -36.51 0.80
N ALA A 227 -13.10 -35.84 0.18
CA ALA A 227 -13.23 -35.25 -1.14
C ALA A 227 -13.71 -36.28 -2.17
N ASP A 228 -14.65 -35.87 -3.04
CA ASP A 228 -15.22 -36.73 -4.08
C ASP A 228 -14.23 -36.93 -5.24
N ASN A 229 -13.48 -35.88 -5.57
CA ASN A 229 -12.38 -35.89 -6.51
C ASN A 229 -11.13 -35.37 -5.81
N ASN A 230 -10.03 -36.13 -5.87
CA ASN A 230 -8.76 -35.75 -5.28
C ASN A 230 -7.63 -36.21 -6.21
N PRO A 231 -7.02 -35.32 -7.03
CA PRO A 231 -7.28 -33.87 -7.10
C PRO A 231 -8.63 -33.42 -7.68
N SER A 232 -9.03 -32.19 -7.31
CA SER A 232 -10.13 -31.41 -7.87
C SER A 232 -9.57 -30.24 -8.73
N PRO A 233 -9.77 -30.25 -10.06
CA PRO A 233 -9.18 -29.25 -10.96
C PRO A 233 -10.01 -27.96 -11.09
N LEU A 234 -9.33 -26.81 -11.02
CA LEU A 234 -9.86 -25.49 -11.31
C LEU A 234 -9.13 -24.91 -12.53
N GLY A 235 -9.85 -24.60 -13.60
CA GLY A 235 -9.29 -23.98 -14.79
C GLY A 235 -9.52 -22.47 -14.79
N CYS A 236 -8.50 -21.71 -15.15
CA CYS A 236 -8.55 -20.25 -15.24
C CYS A 236 -8.00 -19.77 -16.59
N ILE A 237 -8.64 -18.74 -17.17
CA ILE A 237 -8.11 -17.95 -18.27
C ILE A 237 -7.71 -16.57 -17.74
N ASN A 238 -6.43 -16.23 -17.87
CA ASN A 238 -5.88 -14.92 -17.55
C ASN A 238 -5.65 -14.13 -18.83
N GLN A 239 -6.18 -12.90 -18.89
CA GLN A 239 -5.96 -11.99 -20.00
C GLN A 239 -5.48 -10.64 -19.51
N HIS A 240 -4.66 -10.00 -20.32
CA HIS A 240 -3.94 -8.78 -20.03
C HIS A 240 -4.13 -7.81 -21.19
N GLN A 241 -4.21 -6.52 -20.85
CA GLN A 241 -4.31 -5.44 -21.82
C GLN A 241 -3.51 -4.24 -21.34
N PHE A 242 -2.72 -3.65 -22.24
CA PHE A 242 -1.95 -2.44 -21.98
C PHE A 242 -2.39 -1.34 -22.95
N CYS A 243 -2.52 -0.10 -22.45
CA CYS A 243 -2.98 1.01 -23.26
C CYS A 243 -2.16 2.28 -23.09
N ASN A 244 -2.08 3.04 -24.20
CA ASN A 244 -1.66 4.43 -24.24
C ASN A 244 -2.87 5.33 -23.98
N PRO A 245 -2.93 6.06 -22.85
CA PRO A 245 -4.06 6.93 -22.53
C PRO A 245 -4.20 8.14 -23.49
N ASN A 246 -3.17 8.45 -24.29
CA ASN A 246 -3.21 9.54 -25.26
C ASN A 246 -3.92 9.18 -26.57
N LEU A 247 -4.19 7.88 -26.78
CA LEU A 247 -4.78 7.38 -28.01
C LEU A 247 -6.21 6.88 -27.73
N PRO A 248 -7.10 6.89 -28.74
CA PRO A 248 -8.43 6.29 -28.62
C PRO A 248 -8.32 4.80 -28.26
N SER A 249 -9.24 4.29 -27.42
CA SER A 249 -9.20 2.90 -26.91
C SER A 249 -9.11 1.82 -28.01
N GLN A 250 -9.63 2.08 -29.21
CA GLN A 250 -9.60 1.14 -30.33
C GLN A 250 -8.24 0.99 -31.00
N SER A 251 -7.36 1.99 -30.90
CA SER A 251 -6.02 2.00 -31.52
C SER A 251 -4.89 2.20 -30.51
N GLY A 252 -5.24 2.51 -29.26
CA GLY A 252 -4.33 2.80 -28.17
C GLY A 252 -4.08 1.64 -27.22
N CYS A 253 -4.82 0.54 -27.35
CA CYS A 253 -4.75 -0.62 -26.48
C CYS A 253 -4.30 -1.87 -27.25
N THR A 254 -3.65 -2.80 -26.56
CA THR A 254 -3.48 -4.16 -27.07
C THR A 254 -4.84 -4.84 -27.10
N ASP A 255 -4.95 -5.95 -27.83
CA ASP A 255 -6.06 -6.86 -27.61
C ASP A 255 -5.99 -7.42 -26.18
N LEU A 256 -7.14 -7.82 -25.63
CA LEU A 256 -7.22 -8.49 -24.34
C LEU A 256 -6.83 -9.95 -24.56
N THR A 257 -5.57 -10.28 -24.28
CA THR A 257 -4.98 -11.59 -24.61
C THR A 257 -4.00 -12.08 -23.54
N GLY A 258 -3.35 -13.23 -23.73
CA GLY A 258 -2.29 -13.71 -22.83
C GLY A 258 -1.16 -12.67 -22.67
N LEU A 259 -0.46 -12.69 -21.55
CA LEU A 259 0.48 -11.64 -21.17
C LEU A 259 1.58 -11.45 -22.22
N VAL A 260 2.09 -12.55 -22.77
CA VAL A 260 3.17 -12.55 -23.75
C VAL A 260 2.69 -12.00 -25.09
N GLN A 261 1.51 -12.42 -25.54
CA GLN A 261 0.87 -11.98 -26.78
C GLN A 261 0.51 -10.49 -26.72
N ALA A 262 0.00 -10.04 -25.57
CA ALA A 262 -0.30 -8.63 -25.33
C ALA A 262 1.00 -7.81 -25.41
N SER A 263 2.08 -8.30 -24.78
CA SER A 263 3.40 -7.65 -24.78
C SER A 263 4.05 -7.60 -26.17
N GLN A 264 3.91 -8.66 -26.98
CA GLN A 264 4.38 -8.71 -28.36
C GLN A 264 3.64 -7.74 -29.28
N SER A 265 2.43 -7.32 -28.90
CA SER A 265 1.60 -6.38 -29.66
C SER A 265 1.92 -4.90 -29.36
N ILE A 266 2.72 -4.63 -28.33
CA ILE A 266 3.10 -3.27 -27.90
C ILE A 266 3.79 -2.44 -28.97
N PRO A 267 4.67 -2.97 -29.85
CA PRO A 267 5.24 -2.19 -30.95
C PRO A 267 4.19 -1.62 -31.92
N GLY A 268 2.98 -2.21 -31.98
CA GLY A 268 1.83 -1.67 -32.71
C GLY A 268 1.18 -0.47 -32.04
N ILE A 269 1.47 -0.24 -30.75
CA ILE A 269 1.00 0.87 -29.94
C ILE A 269 2.11 1.90 -29.85
N SER A 270 1.82 3.15 -30.21
CA SER A 270 2.83 4.22 -30.24
C SER A 270 3.19 4.72 -28.83
N PHE A 271 3.89 3.91 -28.02
CA PHE A 271 4.41 4.31 -26.72
C PHE A 271 5.61 5.26 -26.86
N SER A 272 5.64 6.30 -26.02
CA SER A 272 6.84 7.13 -25.82
C SER A 272 7.95 6.32 -25.13
N GLN A 273 9.19 6.81 -25.13
CA GLN A 273 10.30 6.14 -24.42
C GLN A 273 10.01 5.94 -22.93
N LYS A 274 9.36 6.93 -22.28
CA LYS A 274 8.94 6.83 -20.87
C LYS A 274 7.80 5.85 -20.65
N GLN A 275 6.83 5.82 -21.57
CA GLN A 275 5.76 4.83 -21.54
C GLN A 275 6.32 3.43 -21.71
N ASN A 276 7.30 3.24 -22.59
CA ASN A 276 7.95 1.95 -22.78
C ASN A 276 8.67 1.49 -21.51
N ALA A 277 9.41 2.38 -20.83
CA ALA A 277 10.05 2.04 -19.56
C ALA A 277 9.03 1.69 -18.46
N THR A 278 7.92 2.44 -18.39
CA THR A 278 6.79 2.15 -17.48
C THR A 278 6.14 0.81 -17.79
N PHE A 279 5.95 0.52 -19.09
CA PHE A 279 5.39 -0.72 -19.58
C PHE A 279 6.27 -1.92 -19.21
N THR A 280 7.59 -1.87 -19.47
CA THR A 280 8.51 -2.96 -19.13
C THR A 280 8.42 -3.32 -17.65
N ARG A 281 8.46 -2.32 -16.77
CA ARG A 281 8.32 -2.52 -15.32
C ARG A 281 6.97 -3.13 -14.94
N LEU A 282 5.89 -2.69 -15.58
CA LEU A 282 4.54 -3.20 -15.31
C LEU A 282 4.31 -4.60 -15.85
N GLN A 283 4.88 -4.91 -17.02
CA GLN A 283 4.87 -6.24 -17.62
C GLN A 283 5.63 -7.24 -16.74
N GLU A 284 6.82 -6.89 -16.24
CA GLU A 284 7.59 -7.72 -15.31
C GLU A 284 6.81 -7.98 -14.02
N ALA A 285 6.17 -6.95 -13.46
CA ALA A 285 5.34 -7.12 -12.27
C ALA A 285 4.09 -7.99 -12.53
N ALA A 286 3.46 -7.85 -13.71
CA ALA A 286 2.32 -8.67 -14.10
C ALA A 286 2.73 -10.14 -14.32
N ALA A 287 3.93 -10.40 -14.87
CA ALA A 287 4.47 -11.74 -15.06
C ALA A 287 4.79 -12.42 -13.71
N ALA A 288 5.43 -11.68 -12.80
CA ALA A 288 5.71 -12.16 -11.45
C ALA A 288 4.43 -12.40 -10.64
N ALA A 289 3.37 -11.61 -10.89
CA ALA A 289 2.06 -11.81 -10.29
C ALA A 289 1.14 -12.74 -11.10
N SER A 290 1.70 -13.67 -11.89
CA SER A 290 0.94 -14.72 -12.55
C SER A 290 0.39 -15.73 -11.54
N LEU A 291 -0.69 -16.44 -11.92
CA LEU A 291 -1.29 -17.42 -11.01
C LEU A 291 -0.30 -18.53 -10.64
N ASN A 292 0.52 -18.95 -11.60
CA ASN A 292 1.61 -19.92 -11.41
C ASN A 292 2.57 -19.53 -10.29
N GLU A 293 3.14 -18.31 -10.37
CA GLU A 293 4.12 -17.82 -9.41
C GLU A 293 3.52 -17.67 -8.01
N VAL A 294 2.29 -17.15 -7.91
CA VAL A 294 1.60 -16.97 -6.63
C VAL A 294 1.31 -18.31 -5.96
N VAL A 295 0.80 -19.26 -6.73
CA VAL A 295 0.47 -20.60 -6.23
C VAL A 295 1.76 -21.31 -5.86
N ILE A 296 2.76 -21.48 -6.72
CA ILE A 296 4.00 -22.21 -6.35
C ILE A 296 4.73 -21.61 -5.11
N SER A 297 4.64 -20.29 -4.92
CA SER A 297 5.42 -19.61 -3.87
C SER A 297 4.83 -19.68 -2.46
N LEU A 298 3.50 -19.69 -2.30
CA LEU A 298 2.84 -19.41 -1.02
C LEU A 298 2.36 -20.62 -0.20
N ASP A 299 2.53 -21.83 -0.72
CA ASP A 299 1.97 -23.08 -0.18
C ASP A 299 0.49 -22.93 0.31
N GLN A 300 0.04 -23.76 1.25
CA GLN A 300 -1.34 -23.78 1.76
C GLN A 300 -1.89 -22.42 2.26
N GLU A 301 -1.03 -21.46 2.60
CA GLU A 301 -1.43 -20.16 3.20
C GLU A 301 -2.30 -19.30 2.24
N ILE A 302 -2.40 -19.67 0.95
CA ILE A 302 -3.18 -18.95 -0.06
C ILE A 302 -4.70 -19.09 0.09
N LEU A 303 -5.20 -20.17 0.71
CA LEU A 303 -6.63 -20.46 0.75
C LEU A 303 -7.29 -19.85 1.99
N LEU A 304 -8.44 -19.23 1.82
CA LEU A 304 -9.31 -18.79 2.91
C LEU A 304 -9.86 -19.98 3.70
N ALA A 305 -10.15 -21.10 3.01
CA ALA A 305 -10.67 -22.33 3.60
C ALA A 305 -9.79 -22.92 4.72
N VAL A 306 -8.48 -22.62 4.73
CA VAL A 306 -7.54 -23.05 5.78
C VAL A 306 -7.98 -22.56 7.16
N GLN A 307 -8.65 -21.41 7.25
CA GLN A 307 -9.17 -20.89 8.52
C GLN A 307 -10.32 -21.73 9.11
N SER A 308 -10.90 -22.63 8.30
CA SER A 308 -12.00 -23.52 8.66
C SER A 308 -11.52 -24.95 8.95
N VAL A 309 -10.22 -25.14 9.17
CA VAL A 309 -9.60 -26.46 9.38
C VAL A 309 -8.86 -26.49 10.72
N ALA A 310 -9.02 -27.59 11.45
CA ALA A 310 -8.23 -27.88 12.64
C ALA A 310 -8.00 -29.39 12.78
N ALA A 311 -6.77 -29.80 13.12
CA ALA A 311 -6.41 -31.20 13.37
C ALA A 311 -6.80 -32.17 12.22
N ASN A 312 -6.54 -31.77 10.97
CA ASN A 312 -6.93 -32.48 9.75
C ASN A 312 -8.45 -32.67 9.57
N GLN A 313 -9.25 -31.87 10.27
CA GLN A 313 -10.70 -31.86 10.15
C GLN A 313 -11.19 -30.49 9.70
N GLY A 314 -11.93 -30.47 8.59
CA GLY A 314 -12.64 -29.29 8.11
C GLY A 314 -14.05 -29.22 8.70
N ILE A 315 -14.54 -28.00 8.90
CA ILE A 315 -15.97 -27.75 9.14
C ILE A 315 -16.68 -27.37 7.84
N ASN A 316 -17.98 -27.15 7.92
CA ASN A 316 -18.80 -26.74 6.78
C ASN A 316 -18.24 -25.49 6.07
N LEU A 317 -18.25 -25.51 4.74
CA LEU A 317 -17.85 -24.40 3.87
C LEU A 317 -19.07 -23.83 3.15
N SER A 318 -18.98 -22.58 2.69
CA SER A 318 -20.02 -22.02 1.82
C SER A 318 -20.01 -22.71 0.44
N ILE A 319 -21.17 -22.84 -0.20
CA ILE A 319 -21.30 -23.41 -1.56
C ILE A 319 -20.52 -22.63 -2.63
N ASP A 320 -20.27 -21.34 -2.39
CA ASP A 320 -19.51 -20.45 -3.28
C ASP A 320 -18.10 -20.17 -2.72
N GLN A 321 -17.58 -21.00 -1.80
CA GLN A 321 -16.25 -20.81 -1.21
C GLN A 321 -15.17 -20.71 -2.29
N TRP A 322 -15.19 -21.59 -3.30
CA TRP A 322 -14.24 -21.56 -4.41
C TRP A 322 -14.19 -20.21 -5.15
N LYS A 323 -15.33 -19.51 -5.27
CA LYS A 323 -15.38 -18.19 -5.91
C LYS A 323 -14.68 -17.14 -5.04
N TYR A 324 -14.85 -17.21 -3.73
CA TYR A 324 -14.13 -16.36 -2.79
C TYR A 324 -12.63 -16.67 -2.77
N GLU A 325 -12.23 -17.93 -2.97
CA GLU A 325 -10.82 -18.28 -3.17
C GLU A 325 -10.25 -17.61 -4.43
N VAL A 326 -10.97 -17.65 -5.56
CA VAL A 326 -10.54 -16.98 -6.79
C VAL A 326 -10.42 -15.46 -6.59
N ILE A 327 -11.35 -14.83 -5.87
CA ILE A 327 -11.27 -13.41 -5.52
C ILE A 327 -10.05 -13.14 -4.64
N ASN A 328 -9.79 -13.97 -3.63
CA ASN A 328 -8.64 -13.85 -2.75
C ASN A 328 -7.32 -13.97 -3.52
N LEU A 329 -7.19 -14.95 -4.41
CA LEU A 329 -6.04 -15.11 -5.29
C LEU A 329 -5.80 -13.85 -6.14
N ASN A 330 -6.86 -13.27 -6.70
CA ASN A 330 -6.75 -12.00 -7.45
C ASN A 330 -6.33 -10.83 -6.56
N ASN A 331 -6.83 -10.74 -5.33
CA ASN A 331 -6.38 -9.71 -4.37
C ASN A 331 -4.89 -9.86 -4.03
N ILE A 332 -4.40 -11.08 -3.81
CA ILE A 332 -2.98 -11.36 -3.55
C ILE A 332 -2.12 -10.95 -4.75
N MET A 333 -2.52 -11.34 -5.97
CA MET A 333 -1.82 -10.97 -7.21
C MET A 333 -1.74 -9.44 -7.39
N LEU A 334 -2.84 -8.73 -7.11
CA LEU A 334 -2.88 -7.27 -7.20
C LEU A 334 -2.05 -6.57 -6.12
N ALA A 335 -2.10 -7.05 -4.88
CA ALA A 335 -1.24 -6.57 -3.80
C ALA A 335 0.23 -6.78 -4.15
N TYR A 336 0.56 -7.91 -4.78
CA TYR A 336 1.92 -8.19 -5.21
C TYR A 336 2.39 -7.25 -6.31
N ILE A 337 1.53 -6.91 -7.28
CA ILE A 337 1.84 -5.86 -8.27
C ILE A 337 2.17 -4.53 -7.57
N GLN A 338 1.38 -4.12 -6.56
CA GLN A 338 1.68 -2.90 -5.80
C GLN A 338 3.02 -2.99 -5.07
N SER A 339 3.32 -4.13 -4.43
CA SER A 339 4.59 -4.37 -3.75
C SER A 339 5.76 -4.26 -4.73
N LEU A 340 5.69 -4.93 -5.88
CA LEU A 340 6.74 -4.91 -6.89
C LEU A 340 6.99 -3.52 -7.46
N MET A 341 5.96 -2.67 -7.55
CA MET A 341 6.19 -1.26 -7.88
C MET A 341 7.05 -0.60 -6.82
N VAL A 342 6.76 -0.76 -5.53
CA VAL A 342 7.61 -0.15 -4.48
C VAL A 342 9.00 -0.78 -4.45
N SER A 343 9.10 -2.11 -4.50
CA SER A 343 10.35 -2.86 -4.44
C SER A 343 11.29 -2.59 -5.61
N TYR A 344 10.77 -2.17 -6.77
CA TYR A 344 11.59 -1.68 -7.88
C TYR A 344 12.52 -0.53 -7.47
N VAL A 345 12.04 0.39 -6.61
CA VAL A 345 12.83 1.57 -6.19
C VAL A 345 13.55 1.37 -4.86
N THR A 346 12.99 0.56 -3.95
CA THR A 346 13.63 0.29 -2.65
C THR A 346 14.65 -0.84 -2.70
N GLY A 347 14.58 -1.68 -3.74
CA GLY A 347 15.30 -2.95 -3.80
C GLY A 347 14.70 -4.02 -2.87
N PRO A 348 15.21 -5.25 -2.94
CA PRO A 348 14.80 -6.33 -2.05
C PRO A 348 15.14 -5.99 -0.60
N GLN A 349 14.26 -6.38 0.33
CA GLN A 349 14.55 -6.20 1.76
C GLN A 349 15.79 -7.00 2.14
N GLN A 350 16.79 -6.29 2.65
CA GLN A 350 18.05 -6.89 3.09
C GLN A 350 17.79 -7.81 4.29
N ASP A 351 18.15 -9.08 4.14
CA ASP A 351 18.13 -10.04 5.23
C ASP A 351 19.53 -10.14 5.85
N LYS A 352 19.62 -10.36 7.16
CA LYS A 352 20.89 -10.68 7.82
C LYS A 352 21.43 -12.04 7.38
N THR A 353 20.56 -12.91 6.87
CA THR A 353 20.90 -14.27 6.44
C THR A 353 21.38 -14.34 4.99
N PHE A 354 20.90 -13.44 4.13
CA PHE A 354 21.17 -13.48 2.68
C PHE A 354 21.35 -12.08 2.12
N ALA A 355 22.52 -11.83 1.51
CA ALA A 355 22.82 -10.57 0.84
C ALA A 355 22.40 -10.65 -0.63
N TYR A 356 21.44 -9.82 -1.02
CA TYR A 356 20.97 -9.74 -2.40
C TYR A 356 21.86 -8.89 -3.32
N ASP A 357 22.81 -8.14 -2.76
CA ASP A 357 23.61 -7.14 -3.48
C ASP A 357 24.31 -7.67 -4.75
N ASN A 358 24.67 -8.96 -4.78
CA ASN A 358 25.32 -9.59 -5.93
C ASN A 358 24.35 -10.00 -7.06
N TRP A 359 23.04 -9.94 -6.81
CA TRP A 359 21.98 -10.47 -7.69
C TRP A 359 20.99 -9.38 -8.15
N ILE A 360 21.22 -8.12 -7.76
CA ILE A 360 20.36 -7.00 -8.15
C ILE A 360 20.83 -6.44 -9.50
N GLU A 361 19.99 -6.56 -10.51
CA GLU A 361 20.17 -5.83 -11.76
C GLU A 361 19.62 -4.41 -11.62
N LYS A 362 20.50 -3.42 -11.79
CA LYS A 362 20.10 -2.01 -11.72
C LYS A 362 19.63 -1.51 -13.08
N PRO A 363 18.65 -0.59 -13.13
CA PRO A 363 18.19 -0.01 -14.38
C PRO A 363 19.34 0.60 -15.19
N SER A 364 19.45 0.23 -16.47
CA SER A 364 20.54 0.65 -17.35
C SER A 364 20.20 1.86 -18.22
N THR A 365 18.91 2.10 -18.50
CA THR A 365 18.45 3.21 -19.35
C THR A 365 18.13 4.47 -18.52
N PRO A 366 18.31 5.68 -19.09
CA PRO A 366 17.99 6.93 -18.39
C PRO A 366 16.53 7.01 -17.95
N GLU A 367 15.61 6.51 -18.77
CA GLU A 367 14.17 6.54 -18.48
C GLU A 367 13.83 5.59 -17.33
N ALA A 368 14.44 4.41 -17.28
CA ALA A 368 14.22 3.46 -16.19
C ALA A 368 14.86 3.94 -14.88
N GLN A 369 16.05 4.53 -14.94
CA GLN A 369 16.69 5.17 -13.78
C GLN A 369 15.86 6.35 -13.26
N ALA A 370 15.27 7.15 -14.15
CA ALA A 370 14.41 8.26 -13.76
C ALA A 370 13.17 7.80 -12.99
N MET A 371 12.70 6.57 -13.17
CA MET A 371 11.59 6.03 -12.38
C MET A 371 11.95 5.82 -10.90
N CYS A 372 13.23 5.63 -10.57
CA CYS A 372 13.68 5.48 -9.17
C CYS A 372 13.46 6.77 -8.35
N ASP A 373 13.63 7.93 -8.98
CA ASP A 373 13.39 9.24 -8.35
C ASP A 373 11.92 9.68 -8.42
N ASN A 374 11.09 8.96 -9.19
CA ASN A 374 9.72 9.32 -9.52
C ASN A 374 8.72 8.25 -9.07
N GLN A 375 8.91 7.69 -7.87
CA GLN A 375 7.92 6.83 -7.21
C GLN A 375 7.29 7.55 -6.03
N ILE A 376 5.95 7.59 -6.01
CA ILE A 376 5.15 8.06 -4.89
C ILE A 376 4.87 6.85 -4.00
N ILE A 377 5.28 6.95 -2.74
CA ILE A 377 4.97 5.98 -1.68
C ILE A 377 4.46 6.71 -0.45
N PHE A 378 3.67 6.03 0.37
CA PHE A 378 3.36 6.54 1.70
C PHE A 378 4.41 6.05 2.69
N ASN A 379 4.99 6.96 3.46
CA ASN A 379 5.94 6.59 4.51
C ASN A 379 5.69 7.41 5.78
N ARG A 380 5.33 6.71 6.86
CA ARG A 380 5.02 7.32 8.17
C ARG A 380 6.19 8.06 8.81
N ASN A 381 7.41 7.75 8.39
CA ASN A 381 8.62 8.38 8.93
C ASN A 381 8.91 9.74 8.29
N TYR A 382 8.20 10.11 7.21
CA TYR A 382 8.41 11.35 6.48
C TYR A 382 7.14 12.18 6.43
N TYR A 383 7.30 13.50 6.54
CA TYR A 383 6.21 14.47 6.39
C TYR A 383 6.50 15.37 5.19
N SER A 384 5.54 15.51 4.28
CA SER A 384 5.63 16.46 3.16
C SER A 384 4.96 17.77 3.55
N PHE A 385 5.72 18.86 3.54
CA PHE A 385 5.21 20.21 3.78
C PHE A 385 5.31 21.06 2.51
N SER A 386 4.32 21.91 2.26
CA SER A 386 4.41 22.91 1.20
C SER A 386 5.37 24.02 1.62
N ILE A 387 6.60 24.00 1.07
CA ILE A 387 7.59 25.06 1.27
C ILE A 387 7.03 26.42 0.87
N PHE A 388 6.29 26.46 -0.24
CA PHE A 388 5.61 27.68 -0.68
C PHE A 388 4.60 28.18 0.37
N GLY A 389 3.76 27.29 0.91
CA GLY A 389 2.79 27.64 1.94
C GLY A 389 3.47 28.15 3.22
N MET A 390 4.50 27.46 3.69
CA MET A 390 5.29 27.89 4.86
C MET A 390 5.97 29.24 4.62
N ALA A 391 6.60 29.43 3.46
CA ALA A 391 7.25 30.68 3.09
C ALA A 391 6.26 31.84 2.99
N LEU A 392 5.07 31.60 2.41
CA LEU A 392 4.01 32.60 2.30
C LEU A 392 3.53 33.04 3.70
N ILE A 393 3.27 32.08 4.59
CA ILE A 393 2.81 32.37 5.96
C ILE A 393 3.88 33.15 6.73
N LEU A 394 5.15 32.72 6.65
CA LEU A 394 6.26 33.40 7.32
C LEU A 394 6.50 34.80 6.76
N ALA A 395 6.47 34.97 5.44
CA ALA A 395 6.69 36.26 4.79
C ALA A 395 5.54 37.24 5.07
N LEU A 396 4.29 36.80 4.92
CA LEU A 396 3.13 37.65 5.17
C LEU A 396 2.99 37.98 6.66
N GLY A 397 3.14 36.99 7.53
CA GLY A 397 3.12 37.19 8.98
C GLY A 397 4.25 38.11 9.44
N GLY A 398 5.46 37.87 8.96
CA GLY A 398 6.62 38.73 9.20
C GLY A 398 6.40 40.14 8.70
N PHE A 399 5.85 40.32 7.49
CA PHE A 399 5.51 41.63 6.95
C PHE A 399 4.49 42.37 7.81
N ILE A 400 3.43 41.71 8.27
CA ILE A 400 2.41 42.32 9.15
C ILE A 400 3.04 42.76 10.48
N ILE A 401 3.87 41.90 11.09
CA ILE A 401 4.56 42.22 12.35
C ILE A 401 5.51 43.41 12.14
N LEU A 402 6.33 43.38 11.09
CA LEU A 402 7.25 44.47 10.77
C LEU A 402 6.50 45.76 10.47
N LEU A 403 5.40 45.70 9.73
CA LEU A 403 4.56 46.86 9.45
C LEU A 403 4.00 47.43 10.76
N ASN A 404 3.47 46.60 11.65
CA ASN A 404 2.96 47.05 12.93
C ASN A 404 4.04 47.72 13.79
N LEU A 405 5.24 47.14 13.86
CA LEU A 405 6.35 47.67 14.65
C LEU A 405 6.97 48.95 14.05
N THR A 406 6.90 49.14 12.73
CA THR A 406 7.55 50.27 12.05
C THR A 406 6.62 51.40 11.68
N LEU A 407 5.30 51.15 11.57
CA LEU A 407 4.31 52.14 11.15
C LEU A 407 4.32 53.35 12.09
N GLU A 408 4.30 53.11 13.40
CA GLU A 408 4.24 54.18 14.40
C GLU A 408 5.53 55.03 14.42
N PRO A 409 6.75 54.46 14.54
CA PRO A 409 7.98 55.22 14.41
C PRO A 409 8.08 55.99 13.09
N LEU A 410 7.63 55.38 11.97
CA LEU A 410 7.68 56.00 10.65
C LEU A 410 6.69 57.18 10.53
N ILE A 411 5.44 57.02 10.98
CA ILE A 411 4.45 58.10 10.99
C ILE A 411 4.92 59.24 11.89
N ARG A 412 5.47 58.92 13.06
CA ARG A 412 6.04 59.91 13.98
C ARG A 412 7.21 60.66 13.33
N PHE A 413 8.13 59.95 12.66
CA PHE A 413 9.24 60.56 11.92
C PHE A 413 8.74 61.49 10.80
N ILE A 414 7.79 61.03 9.98
CA ILE A 414 7.19 61.82 8.88
C ILE A 414 6.50 63.06 9.44
N ARG A 415 5.70 62.92 10.50
CA ARG A 415 4.96 64.05 11.10
C ARG A 415 5.89 65.10 11.70
N ARG A 416 7.00 64.67 12.32
CA ARG A 416 8.00 65.58 12.92
C ARG A 416 8.86 66.29 11.87
N HIS A 417 9.28 65.60 10.81
CA HIS A 417 10.26 66.15 9.86
C HIS A 417 9.69 66.73 8.57
N ILE A 418 8.58 66.18 8.06
CA ILE A 418 8.06 66.53 6.73
C ILE A 418 6.90 67.53 6.83
N THR A 419 5.97 67.34 7.77
CA THR A 419 4.89 68.30 8.00
C THR A 419 5.35 69.44 8.91
N ARG A 420 5.83 70.54 8.31
CA ARG A 420 6.12 71.82 8.99
C ARG A 420 4.88 72.53 9.58
N SER A 421 3.69 71.92 9.49
CA SER A 421 2.45 72.50 10.03
C SER A 421 2.25 72.06 11.48
N GLY A 422 1.98 73.00 12.38
CA GLY A 422 1.72 72.71 13.80
C GLY A 422 0.56 71.71 14.05
N HIS A 423 -0.32 71.52 13.08
CA HIS A 423 -1.41 70.54 13.15
C HIS A 423 -0.92 69.08 13.19
N GLY A 424 0.21 68.76 12.55
CA GLY A 424 0.77 67.40 12.55
C GLY A 424 1.37 67.02 13.90
N ALA A 425 2.04 67.98 14.54
CA ALA A 425 2.60 67.82 15.89
C ALA A 425 1.51 67.68 16.95
N TYR A 426 0.42 68.46 16.84
CA TYR A 426 -0.72 68.35 17.76
C TYR A 426 -1.41 66.98 17.67
N LYS A 427 -1.66 66.46 16.47
CA LYS A 427 -2.25 65.12 16.28
C LYS A 427 -1.35 63.99 16.78
N GLN A 428 -0.03 64.17 16.74
CA GLN A 428 0.89 63.20 17.33
C GLN A 428 0.83 63.25 18.86
N LEU A 429 0.85 64.45 19.45
CA LEU A 429 0.70 64.61 20.90
C LEU A 429 -0.64 64.04 21.38
N GLU A 430 -1.73 64.23 20.63
CA GLU A 430 -3.03 63.63 20.94
C GLU A 430 -2.95 62.10 20.96
N TRP A 431 -2.35 61.49 19.93
CA TRP A 431 -2.13 60.05 19.86
C TRP A 431 -1.31 59.54 21.06
N ASP A 432 -0.15 60.16 21.30
CA ASP A 432 0.78 59.82 22.37
C ASP A 432 0.10 59.96 23.76
N MET A 433 -0.77 60.95 23.97
CA MET A 433 -1.47 61.14 25.25
C MET A 433 -2.65 60.18 25.46
N THR A 434 -3.18 59.58 24.39
CA THR A 434 -4.25 58.58 24.44
C THR A 434 -3.74 57.13 24.51
N GLU A 435 -2.43 56.93 24.42
CA GLU A 435 -1.77 55.63 24.63
C GLU A 435 -2.07 55.08 26.04
N THR A 436 -2.10 53.75 26.16
CA THR A 436 -2.61 53.09 27.37
C THR A 436 -1.75 53.43 28.59
N LEU A 437 -0.43 53.48 28.39
CA LEU A 437 0.52 53.80 29.46
C LEU A 437 0.42 55.26 29.90
N GLN A 438 0.13 56.19 28.99
CA GLN A 438 -0.10 57.59 29.34
C GLN A 438 -1.40 57.80 30.09
N ILE A 439 -2.49 57.12 29.72
CA ILE A 439 -3.73 57.12 30.50
C ILE A 439 -3.49 56.56 31.91
N GLN A 440 -2.76 55.45 32.01
CA GLN A 440 -2.41 54.86 33.30
C GLN A 440 -1.59 55.84 34.16
N ARG A 441 -0.60 56.54 33.58
CA ARG A 441 0.13 57.62 34.24
C ARG A 441 -0.81 58.72 34.74
N LEU A 442 -1.70 59.23 33.90
CA LEU A 442 -2.64 60.30 34.29
C LEU A 442 -3.52 59.90 35.47
N VAL A 443 -3.93 58.62 35.54
CA VAL A 443 -4.69 58.09 36.69
C VAL A 443 -3.84 58.08 37.96
N TYR A 444 -2.57 57.65 37.89
CA TYR A 444 -1.69 57.65 39.06
C TYR A 444 -1.24 59.05 39.49
N GLU A 445 -0.98 59.95 38.56
CA GLU A 445 -0.71 61.37 38.83
C GLU A 445 -1.91 62.05 39.47
N GLY A 446 -3.13 61.80 38.95
CA GLY A 446 -4.37 62.31 39.54
C GLY A 446 -4.64 61.79 40.96
N GLN A 447 -4.01 60.67 41.33
CA GLN A 447 -4.04 60.10 42.68
C GLN A 447 -2.86 60.54 43.55
N GLY A 448 -1.96 61.37 43.02
CA GLY A 448 -0.77 61.85 43.73
C GLY A 448 0.31 60.78 43.94
N THR A 449 0.38 59.78 43.06
CA THR A 449 1.30 58.63 43.19
C THR A 449 2.32 58.57 42.05
N GLY A 450 3.60 58.43 42.43
CA GLY A 450 4.73 58.40 41.51
C GLY A 450 5.18 59.78 41.04
N THR A 451 6.48 59.93 40.79
CA THR A 451 7.08 61.11 40.17
C THR A 451 7.41 60.77 38.72
N TRP A 452 6.54 61.17 37.81
CA TRP A 452 6.58 60.77 36.41
C TRP A 452 7.38 61.74 35.54
N HIS A 453 8.12 61.18 34.57
CA HIS A 453 8.90 61.86 33.55
C HIS A 453 8.52 61.33 32.16
N GLY A 454 8.94 62.00 31.08
CA GLY A 454 8.61 61.60 29.71
C GLY A 454 7.17 61.96 29.32
N ALA A 455 6.66 63.10 29.80
CA ALA A 455 5.26 63.46 29.63
C ALA A 455 4.75 63.55 28.17
N PRO A 456 5.57 63.91 27.16
CA PRO A 456 5.19 63.89 25.75
C PRO A 456 5.73 62.67 24.98
N GLU A 457 6.18 61.62 25.66
CA GLU A 457 6.76 60.40 25.05
C GLU A 457 5.76 59.22 25.11
N ASP A 458 5.97 58.13 24.37
CA ASP A 458 5.02 56.98 24.40
C ASP A 458 5.01 56.25 25.75
N VAL A 459 6.20 56.10 26.33
CA VAL A 459 6.40 55.29 27.53
C VAL A 459 6.75 56.22 28.69
N PRO A 460 5.79 56.56 29.56
CA PRO A 460 6.07 57.36 30.73
C PRO A 460 6.86 56.55 31.76
N VAL A 461 7.89 57.16 32.35
CA VAL A 461 8.78 56.52 33.31
C VAL A 461 8.72 57.22 34.67
N THR A 462 8.85 56.45 35.74
CA THR A 462 8.83 56.97 37.11
C THR A 462 10.24 57.15 37.64
N SER A 463 10.38 57.97 38.67
CA SER A 463 11.66 58.11 39.36
C SER A 463 12.03 56.80 40.05
N HIS A 464 13.34 56.50 40.04
CA HIS A 464 13.83 55.28 40.64
C HIS A 464 13.48 55.25 42.14
N GLY A 465 12.70 54.25 42.57
CA GLY A 465 12.31 54.06 43.97
C GLY A 465 10.85 54.43 44.29
N ASP A 466 10.09 54.94 43.32
CA ASP A 466 8.65 55.18 43.47
C ASP A 466 7.89 53.87 43.74
N ARG A 467 6.89 53.92 44.63
CA ARG A 467 6.11 52.76 45.06
C ARG A 467 4.63 52.93 44.70
N PHE A 468 4.07 51.92 44.06
CA PHE A 468 2.66 51.88 43.68
C PHE A 468 1.91 50.92 44.59
N GLY A 469 0.70 51.32 45.01
CA GLY A 469 -0.17 50.47 45.81
C GLY A 469 -0.80 49.39 44.94
N ILE A 470 -0.57 48.13 45.28
CA ILE A 470 -1.26 46.98 44.67
C ILE A 470 -2.51 46.71 45.52
N PRO A 471 -3.68 46.48 44.90
CA PRO A 471 -4.86 46.07 45.65
C PRO A 471 -4.60 44.74 46.39
N GLU A 472 -4.94 44.71 47.68
CA GLU A 472 -4.81 43.51 48.49
C GLU A 472 -6.02 42.59 48.23
N TRP A 473 -5.75 41.32 47.88
CA TRP A 473 -6.82 40.35 47.62
C TRP A 473 -7.38 39.84 48.95
N THR A 474 -8.58 40.26 49.29
CA THR A 474 -9.26 39.93 50.56
C THR A 474 -10.15 38.68 50.48
N GLY A 475 -10.08 37.91 49.37
CA GLY A 475 -10.85 36.68 49.18
C GLY A 475 -12.34 36.86 48.85
N ALA A 476 -12.88 38.07 48.93
CA ALA A 476 -14.31 38.34 48.78
C ALA A 476 -14.62 39.39 47.70
N GLY A 477 -14.07 39.26 46.47
CA GLY A 477 -14.47 40.07 45.29
C GLY A 477 -14.32 41.60 45.38
N GLU A 478 -14.05 42.17 46.55
CA GLU A 478 -13.91 43.60 46.81
C GLU A 478 -12.44 43.94 47.03
N ALA A 479 -11.82 44.51 46.00
CA ALA A 479 -10.51 45.14 46.11
C ALA A 479 -10.64 46.46 46.91
N ARG A 480 -10.28 46.46 48.20
CA ARG A 480 -10.14 47.71 48.97
C ARG A 480 -8.73 48.28 48.83
N ARG A 481 -8.65 49.58 48.51
CA ARG A 481 -7.40 50.33 48.44
C ARG A 481 -6.94 50.73 49.85
N VAL A 482 -5.70 50.41 50.20
CA VAL A 482 -5.04 50.95 51.41
C VAL A 482 -4.46 52.33 51.07
N SER A 483 -5.11 53.41 51.53
CA SER A 483 -4.50 54.74 51.51
C SER A 483 -3.48 54.86 52.64
N ARG A 484 -2.18 54.86 52.34
CA ARG A 484 -1.16 55.34 53.27
C ARG A 484 -0.65 56.71 52.82
N GLY A 485 -1.40 57.75 53.18
CA GLY A 485 -0.85 59.09 53.37
C GLY A 485 -0.44 59.24 54.83
N GLY A 486 0.79 59.67 55.09
CA GLY A 486 1.25 60.04 56.43
C GLY A 486 2.62 59.48 56.78
N SER A 487 3.61 60.37 56.83
CA SER A 487 4.89 60.18 57.50
C SER A 487 4.67 59.82 58.97
N MET A 488 5.08 58.63 59.42
CA MET A 488 5.76 58.43 60.71
C MET A 488 6.21 56.98 60.83
N TRP A 489 7.43 56.80 61.33
CA TRP A 489 7.99 55.51 61.69
C TRP A 489 7.22 54.90 62.86
N GLU A 490 6.66 53.69 62.71
CA GLU A 490 6.49 52.80 63.85
C GLU A 490 6.53 51.33 63.44
N LYS A 491 7.42 50.60 64.11
CA LYS A 491 7.59 49.15 64.02
C LYS A 491 6.42 48.47 64.74
N ALA A 492 5.71 47.57 64.07
CA ALA A 492 5.05 46.45 64.72
C ALA A 492 5.03 45.26 63.75
N GLY A 493 5.49 44.10 64.24
CA GLY A 493 5.79 42.93 63.44
C GLY A 493 4.60 42.01 63.19
N SER A 494 4.56 41.46 61.98
CA SER A 494 4.04 40.13 61.66
C SER A 494 4.47 39.78 60.22
N PRO A 495 4.97 38.56 59.94
CA PRO A 495 5.55 38.22 58.65
C PRO A 495 4.45 37.75 57.69
N LEU A 496 3.98 38.65 56.83
CA LEU A 496 3.17 38.29 55.68
C LEU A 496 3.90 38.75 54.42
N MET A 497 4.01 37.86 53.44
CA MET A 497 4.76 37.98 52.20
C MET A 497 4.59 39.38 51.58
N LYS A 498 5.64 40.18 51.64
CA LYS A 498 5.78 41.39 50.81
C LYS A 498 6.10 40.91 49.40
N THR A 499 5.09 40.77 48.55
CA THR A 499 5.30 40.74 47.10
C THR A 499 5.62 42.16 46.65
N GLU A 500 6.91 42.51 46.74
CA GLU A 500 7.47 43.67 46.06
C GLU A 500 7.48 43.36 44.55
N SER A 501 6.65 44.07 43.78
CA SER A 501 6.87 44.16 42.33
C SER A 501 7.39 45.55 42.00
N ARG A 502 8.60 45.57 41.44
CA ARG A 502 9.12 46.73 40.72
C ARG A 502 8.45 46.72 39.35
N ILE A 503 7.83 47.82 38.95
CA ILE A 503 7.62 48.07 37.52
C ILE A 503 8.97 48.57 37.00
N VAL A 504 9.85 47.63 36.64
CA VAL A 504 11.03 47.94 35.82
C VAL A 504 10.55 47.84 34.38
N VAL A 505 10.23 48.97 33.77
CA VAL A 505 10.26 49.04 32.31
C VAL A 505 11.72 49.26 31.95
N THR A 506 12.48 48.17 31.85
CA THR A 506 13.77 48.19 31.18
C THR A 506 13.51 48.37 29.69
N GLU A 507 14.17 49.36 29.10
CA GLU A 507 14.28 49.54 27.65
C GLU A 507 14.62 48.20 26.98
N LEU A 508 13.89 47.87 25.91
CA LEU A 508 14.25 46.83 24.95
C LEU A 508 15.07 47.44 23.82
#